data_AF-A0A941KJX8-F1
#
_entry.id   AF-A0A941KJX8-F1
#
_cell.length_a   1.000
_cell.length_b   1.000
_cell.length_c   1.000
_cell.angle_alpha   90.00
_cell.angle_beta   90.00
_cell.angle_gamma   90.00
#
_symmetry.space_group_name_H-M   'P 1'
#
loop_
_entity.id
_entity.type
_entity.pdbx_description
1 polymer ?
#
loop_
_entity_poly.entity_id
_entity_poly.type
_entity_poly.pdbx_seq_one_letter_code
_entity_poly.pdbx_strand_id
1 'polypeptide(L)'
;MKQFHSPTATVGEHLADLMEEYDIKAPTLAMRLHVGRSRLQRLLDGARCDGDMALRLGRFFGMTPQSWINLQTLRDLSKAQVEEGSTIIETVGPYESA
;
A
#
# COMPACT_ATOMS: atom_id res chain seq x y z
N MET A 1 15.92 -17.26 -3.95
CA MET A 1 15.70 -15.81 -4.10
C MET A 1 14.26 -15.64 -4.55
N LYS A 2 13.36 -15.17 -3.67
CA LYS A 2 11.95 -14.97 -4.04
C LYS A 2 11.85 -13.72 -4.90
N GLN A 3 11.14 -13.84 -6.01
CA GLN A 3 11.00 -12.83 -7.04
C GLN A 3 10.39 -11.56 -6.45
N PHE A 4 10.96 -10.41 -6.76
CA PHE A 4 10.28 -9.13 -6.55
C PHE A 4 9.03 -9.16 -7.42
N HIS A 5 7.85 -9.21 -6.79
CA HIS A 5 6.59 -9.03 -7.49
C HIS A 5 6.62 -7.68 -8.25
N SER A 6 6.01 -7.67 -9.43
CA SER A 6 5.87 -6.53 -10.34
C SER A 6 5.54 -5.19 -9.63
N PRO A 7 5.79 -4.03 -10.26
CA PRO A 7 5.80 -2.70 -9.61
C PRO A 7 4.44 -2.17 -9.07
N THR A 8 3.43 -3.01 -8.86
CA THR A 8 2.05 -2.60 -8.61
C THR A 8 1.32 -3.40 -7.53
N ALA A 9 2.02 -4.15 -6.67
CA ALA A 9 1.38 -4.85 -5.56
C ALA A 9 0.63 -3.85 -4.65
N THR A 10 -0.61 -4.16 -4.31
CA THR A 10 -1.39 -3.38 -3.34
C THR A 10 -0.83 -3.55 -1.93
N VAL A 11 -1.20 -2.64 -1.04
CA VAL A 11 -0.93 -2.82 0.40
C VAL A 11 -1.54 -4.11 0.91
N GLY A 12 -2.75 -4.48 0.43
CA GLY A 12 -3.43 -5.71 0.80
C GLY A 12 -2.68 -6.98 0.38
N GLU A 13 -2.18 -7.01 -0.85
CA GLU A 13 -1.37 -8.13 -1.38
C GLU A 13 -0.06 -8.27 -0.60
N HIS A 14 0.65 -7.17 -0.36
CA HIS A 14 1.86 -7.19 0.46
C HIS A 14 1.58 -7.66 1.89
N LEU A 15 0.45 -7.23 2.48
CA LEU A 15 0.04 -7.67 3.80
C LEU A 15 -0.32 -9.16 3.82
N ALA A 16 -0.96 -9.68 2.78
CA ALA A 16 -1.30 -11.09 2.65
C ALA A 16 -0.04 -11.97 2.59
N ASP A 17 0.99 -11.54 1.85
CA ASP A 17 2.29 -12.23 1.79
C ASP A 17 2.94 -12.32 3.19
N LEU A 18 2.95 -11.21 3.95
CA LEU A 18 3.49 -11.21 5.32
C LEU A 18 2.65 -12.07 6.27
N MET A 19 1.32 -12.06 6.11
CA MET A 19 0.43 -12.92 6.90
C MET A 19 0.70 -14.41 6.63
N GLU A 20 0.98 -14.80 5.38
CA GLU A 20 1.38 -16.16 5.04
C GLU A 20 2.76 -16.49 5.62
N GLU A 21 3.73 -15.59 5.47
CA GLU A 21 5.11 -15.79 5.97
C GLU A 21 5.17 -16.00 7.48
N TYR A 22 4.36 -15.27 8.24
CA TYR A 22 4.32 -15.36 9.70
C TYR A 22 3.21 -16.30 10.24
N ASP A 23 2.48 -17.01 9.36
CA ASP A 23 1.29 -17.83 9.68
C ASP A 23 0.24 -17.10 10.56
N ILE A 24 -0.05 -15.84 10.23
CA ILE A 24 -1.02 -15.01 10.94
C ILE A 24 -2.34 -14.99 10.17
N LYS A 25 -3.43 -15.43 10.82
CA LYS A 25 -4.78 -15.34 10.24
C LYS A 25 -5.39 -13.94 10.40
N ALA A 26 -6.25 -13.53 9.47
CA ALA A 26 -6.87 -12.19 9.47
C ALA A 26 -7.59 -11.81 10.78
N PRO A 27 -8.36 -12.69 11.44
CA PRO A 27 -8.99 -12.34 12.73
C PRO A 27 -7.96 -12.02 13.82
N THR A 28 -6.87 -12.79 13.87
CA THR A 28 -5.76 -12.59 14.81
C THR A 28 -5.06 -11.26 14.53
N LEU A 29 -4.78 -10.96 13.26
CA LEU A 29 -4.15 -9.70 12.90
C LEU A 29 -5.03 -8.50 13.25
N ALA A 30 -6.32 -8.53 12.92
CA ALA A 30 -7.25 -7.44 13.22
C ALA A 30 -7.28 -7.14 14.73
N MET A 31 -7.32 -8.19 15.55
CA MET A 31 -7.25 -8.09 17.01
C MET A 31 -5.92 -7.46 17.46
N ARG A 32 -4.78 -7.93 16.95
CA ARG A 32 -3.44 -7.43 17.30
C ARG A 32 -3.21 -5.98 16.88
N LEU A 33 -3.79 -5.57 15.75
CA LEU A 33 -3.75 -4.19 15.27
C LEU A 33 -4.77 -3.28 15.96
N HIS A 34 -5.65 -3.83 16.81
CA HIS A 34 -6.77 -3.11 17.43
C HIS A 34 -7.66 -2.40 16.39
N VAL A 35 -8.01 -3.10 15.30
CA VAL A 35 -8.91 -2.61 14.26
C VAL A 35 -10.07 -3.57 14.03
N GLY A 36 -11.19 -3.06 13.51
CA GLY A 36 -12.31 -3.91 13.13
C GLY A 36 -11.94 -4.88 12.00
N ARG A 37 -12.42 -6.13 12.08
CA ARG A 37 -12.21 -7.16 11.04
C ARG A 37 -12.59 -6.69 9.64
N SER A 38 -13.70 -5.96 9.52
CA SER A 38 -14.14 -5.38 8.24
C SER A 38 -13.13 -4.37 7.67
N ARG A 39 -12.46 -3.57 8.53
CA ARG A 39 -11.44 -2.62 8.07
C ARG A 39 -10.20 -3.34 7.55
N LEU A 40 -9.74 -4.38 8.25
CA LEU A 40 -8.64 -5.21 7.78
C LEU A 40 -9.01 -5.92 6.47
N GLN A 41 -10.23 -6.49 6.38
CA GLN A 41 -10.67 -7.17 5.17
C GLN A 41 -10.70 -6.22 3.97
N ARG A 42 -11.25 -5.01 4.13
CA ARG A 42 -11.24 -3.99 3.07
C ARG A 42 -9.82 -3.66 2.60
N LEU A 43 -8.85 -3.58 3.51
CA LEU A 43 -7.45 -3.35 3.16
C LEU A 43 -6.89 -4.51 2.33
N LEU A 44 -7.16 -5.76 2.72
CA LEU A 44 -6.80 -6.96 1.96
C LEU A 44 -7.47 -6.99 0.58
N ASP A 45 -8.70 -6.48 0.48
CA ASP A 45 -9.45 -6.36 -0.78
C ASP A 45 -9.01 -5.14 -1.62
N GLY A 46 -7.92 -4.47 -1.26
CA GLY A 46 -7.32 -3.38 -2.04
C GLY A 46 -7.82 -1.98 -1.71
N ALA A 47 -8.52 -1.78 -0.59
CA ALA A 47 -8.79 -0.44 -0.09
C ALA A 47 -7.50 0.30 0.30
N ARG A 48 -7.57 1.62 0.32
CA ARG A 48 -6.41 2.47 0.64
C ARG A 48 -5.92 2.26 2.07
N CYS A 49 -4.60 2.24 2.23
CA CYS A 49 -3.94 2.37 3.53
C CYS A 49 -3.89 3.85 3.94
N ASP A 50 -4.50 4.19 5.08
CA ASP A 50 -4.40 5.51 5.69
C ASP A 50 -3.26 5.59 6.72
N GLY A 51 -2.99 6.78 7.25
CA GLY A 51 -1.90 7.00 8.20
C GLY A 51 -2.04 6.22 9.52
N ASP A 52 -3.27 6.07 10.03
CA ASP A 52 -3.52 5.28 11.25
C ASP A 52 -3.23 3.79 11.02
N MET A 53 -3.66 3.23 9.89
CA MET A 53 -3.36 1.85 9.53
C MET A 53 -1.86 1.64 9.30
N ALA A 54 -1.19 2.57 8.62
CA ALA A 54 0.25 2.53 8.39
C ALA A 54 1.06 2.54 9.71
N LEU A 55 0.65 3.35 10.69
CA LEU A 55 1.27 3.36 12.02
C LEU A 55 1.12 2.02 12.74
N ARG A 56 -0.09 1.43 12.70
CA ARG A 56 -0.38 0.13 13.32
C ARG A 56 0.42 -0.99 12.69
N LEU A 57 0.42 -1.07 11.36
CA LEU A 57 1.17 -2.07 10.61
C LEU A 57 2.67 -1.92 10.80
N GLY A 58 3.18 -0.68 10.77
CA GLY A 58 4.59 -0.40 11.02
C GLY A 58 5.03 -0.84 12.41
N ARG A 59 4.22 -0.54 13.44
CA ARG A 59 4.48 -1.00 14.81
C ARG A 59 4.44 -2.52 14.93
N PHE A 60 3.51 -3.19 14.25
CA PHE A 60 3.32 -4.64 14.35
C PHE A 60 4.40 -5.45 13.61
N PHE A 61 4.71 -5.07 12.37
CA PHE A 61 5.68 -5.78 11.51
C PHE A 61 7.12 -5.26 11.64
N GLY A 62 7.35 -4.20 12.44
CA GLY A 62 8.68 -3.60 12.59
C GLY A 62 9.15 -2.80 11.37
N MET A 63 8.22 -2.46 10.47
CA MET A 63 8.49 -1.64 9.28
C MET A 63 8.22 -0.17 9.58
N THR A 64 8.78 0.75 8.78
CA THR A 64 8.39 2.15 8.91
C THR A 64 6.94 2.35 8.43
N PRO A 65 6.14 3.21 9.08
CA PRO A 65 4.81 3.56 8.56
C PRO A 65 4.86 4.10 7.12
N GLN A 66 5.93 4.83 6.78
CA GLN A 66 6.13 5.37 5.44
C GLN A 66 6.25 4.27 4.38
N SER A 67 6.83 3.11 4.70
CA SER A 67 6.91 1.98 3.78
C SER A 67 5.52 1.54 3.30
N TRP A 68 4.52 1.53 4.20
CA TRP A 68 3.13 1.18 3.87
C TRP A 68 2.44 2.23 3.01
N ILE A 69 2.67 3.51 3.31
CA ILE A 69 2.14 4.61 2.49
C ILE A 69 2.77 4.59 1.09
N ASN A 70 4.08 4.33 1.00
CA ASN A 70 4.78 4.29 -0.28
C ASN A 70 4.22 3.20 -1.22
N LEU A 71 3.84 2.03 -0.70
CA LEU A 71 3.18 1.01 -1.52
C LEU A 71 1.88 1.52 -2.16
N GLN A 72 1.06 2.23 -1.38
CA GLN A 72 -0.15 2.86 -1.89
C GLN A 72 0.18 3.92 -2.94
N THR A 73 1.12 4.83 -2.64
CA THR A 73 1.51 5.93 -3.53
C THR A 73 2.09 5.42 -4.84
N LEU A 74 2.95 4.41 -4.81
CA LEU A 74 3.55 3.83 -6.01
C LEU A 74 2.49 3.22 -6.93
N ARG A 75 1.51 2.49 -6.35
CA ARG A 75 0.39 1.96 -7.12
C ARG A 75 -0.47 3.07 -7.71
N ASP A 76 -0.77 4.10 -6.94
CA ASP A 76 -1.57 5.23 -7.41
C ASP A 76 -0.88 5.96 -8.57
N LEU A 77 0.42 6.23 -8.44
CA LEU A 77 1.24 6.85 -9.49
C LEU A 77 1.32 5.97 -10.72
N SER A 78 1.54 4.66 -10.56
CA SER A 78 1.59 3.73 -11.68
C SER A 78 0.26 3.68 -12.42
N LYS A 79 -0.88 3.73 -11.71
CA LYS A 79 -2.21 3.76 -12.31
C LYS A 79 -2.42 5.06 -13.08
N ALA A 80 -2.15 6.21 -12.45
CA ALA A 80 -2.28 7.52 -13.08
C ALA A 80 -1.38 7.67 -14.30
N GLN A 81 -0.15 7.13 -14.25
CA GLN A 81 0.78 7.14 -15.38
C GLN A 81 0.23 6.37 -16.60
N VAL A 82 -0.48 5.28 -16.38
CA VAL A 82 -1.11 4.49 -17.45
C VAL A 82 -2.36 5.17 -17.99
N GLU A 83 -3.16 5.78 -17.11
CA GLU A 83 -4.47 6.38 -17.48
C GLU A 83 -4.32 7.77 -18.10
N GLU A 84 -3.42 8.61 -17.59
CA GLU A 84 -3.34 10.04 -17.92
C GLU A 84 -1.93 10.52 -18.28
N GLY A 85 -0.92 9.66 -18.15
CA GLY A 85 0.48 10.07 -18.20
C GLY A 85 0.91 10.77 -19.49
N SER A 86 0.47 10.29 -20.66
CA SER A 86 0.79 10.94 -21.95
C SER A 86 0.16 12.33 -22.07
N THR A 87 -1.11 12.45 -21.69
CA THR A 87 -1.83 13.73 -21.70
C THR A 87 -1.20 14.74 -20.75
N ILE A 88 -0.78 14.31 -19.55
CA ILE A 88 -0.09 15.18 -18.59
C ILE A 88 1.24 15.68 -19.16
N ILE A 89 2.05 14.80 -19.76
CA ILE A 89 3.34 15.19 -20.37
C ILE A 89 3.15 16.21 -21.50
N GLU A 90 2.08 16.08 -22.29
CA GLU A 90 1.79 17.00 -23.41
C GLU A 90 1.25 18.36 -22.95
N THR A 91 0.53 18.40 -21.83
CA THR A 91 -0.24 19.59 -21.41
C THR A 91 0.35 20.35 -20.23
N VAL A 92 1.20 19.71 -19.43
CA VAL A 92 1.80 20.31 -18.22
C VAL A 92 3.30 20.51 -18.42
N GLY A 93 3.70 21.76 -18.68
CA GLY A 93 5.11 22.16 -18.73
C GLY A 93 5.70 22.45 -17.35
N PRO A 94 7.03 22.32 -17.17
CA PRO A 94 7.68 22.74 -15.94
C PRO A 94 7.49 24.23 -15.71
N TYR A 95 7.38 24.62 -14.44
CA TYR A 95 7.40 26.04 -14.09
C TYR A 95 8.81 26.59 -14.31
N GLU A 96 8.94 27.55 -15.23
CA GLU A 96 10.16 28.33 -15.42
C GLU A 96 10.02 29.65 -14.65
N SER A 97 10.86 29.84 -13.63
CA SER A 97 11.02 31.15 -12.99
C SER A 97 11.91 32.04 -13.86
N ALA A 98 11.43 33.24 -14.19
CA ALA A 98 12.17 34.25 -14.96
C ALA A 98 13.44 34.76 -14.26
#